data_AF-A0A6J0UFR9-F1
#
_entry.id   AF-A0A6J0UFR9-F1
#
_cell.length_a   1.000
_cell.length_b   1.000
_cell.length_c   1.000
_cell.angle_alpha   90.00
_cell.angle_beta   90.00
_cell.angle_gamma   90.00
#
_symmetry.space_group_name_H-M   'P 1'
#
loop_
_entity.id
_entity.type
_entity.pdbx_description
1 polymer ?
#
loop_
_entity_poly.entity_id
_entity_poly.type
_entity_poly.pdbx_seq_one_letter_code
_entity_poly.pdbx_strand_id
1 'polypeptide(L)'
;MLEYITYPRVTLTSASRLCVRHSPPGDFSRHSLTLLDPHMSPKENEPPPSWTLHQVEGALANPCHPLLAVRAGQLAQVYDVDQRSLRYHYEFAHPIEHWMWLDADTLAVVTEVDVFHWTLKRTRPRWQFSRHERLWGMEVIGYQRDASHSWMALLALGLDQGLVVGLTQLYWRGGPLSQVIEAQAMALPQHRFSSNPNPSTALLAAVRRGKERTGEFHVVELGPHQTGNAALLSARGTLPFKGASVGDFPSAVQFLPDLGIVVILTKHALLFLVDVETAQTIHHIQLPWDIIFATVRDDNRPHSLLGVCRSGKVLSISVCPYALCQYLSHHPASLCLSQRVLQLVGKTPR
;
A
#
# COMPACT_ATOMS: atom_id res chain seq x y z
N MET A 1 -11.08 -0.71 -24.25
CA MET A 1 -11.13 -1.59 -23.05
C MET A 1 -9.97 -1.30 -22.10
N LEU A 2 -8.71 -1.25 -22.56
CA LEU A 2 -7.55 -0.89 -21.72
C LEU A 2 -7.59 0.54 -21.14
N GLU A 3 -8.36 1.45 -21.73
CA GLU A 3 -8.55 2.84 -21.25
C GLU A 3 -9.16 2.93 -19.83
N TYR A 4 -9.82 1.87 -19.35
CA TYR A 4 -10.35 1.83 -17.99
C TYR A 4 -9.33 1.34 -16.97
N ILE A 5 -8.22 0.73 -17.39
CA ILE A 5 -7.23 0.11 -16.51
C ILE A 5 -6.21 1.16 -16.09
N THR A 6 -6.63 1.97 -15.12
CA THR A 6 -5.84 3.10 -14.59
C THR A 6 -6.03 3.17 -13.08
N TYR A 7 -5.04 3.72 -12.38
CA TYR A 7 -5.08 3.90 -10.92
C TYR A 7 -6.36 4.58 -10.41
N PRO A 8 -6.92 5.64 -11.05
CA PRO A 8 -8.16 6.28 -10.59
C PRO A 8 -9.45 5.47 -10.83
N ARG A 9 -9.37 4.38 -11.60
CA ARG A 9 -10.54 3.58 -12.01
C ARG A 9 -10.50 2.15 -11.48
N VAL A 10 -9.32 1.63 -11.16
CA VAL A 10 -9.13 0.27 -10.67
C VAL A 10 -8.52 0.32 -9.28
N THR A 11 -9.24 -0.18 -8.29
CA THR A 11 -8.78 -0.21 -6.89
C THR A 11 -8.70 -1.64 -6.40
N LEU A 12 -7.58 -1.98 -5.76
CA LEU A 12 -7.34 -3.28 -5.12
C LEU A 12 -7.24 -3.03 -3.61
N THR A 13 -8.31 -3.30 -2.88
CA THR A 13 -8.39 -2.99 -1.44
C THR A 13 -7.98 -4.17 -0.56
N SER A 14 -8.16 -5.39 -1.05
CA SER A 14 -7.65 -6.62 -0.46
C SER A 14 -7.38 -7.64 -1.56
N ALA A 15 -6.78 -8.78 -1.22
CA ALA A 15 -6.48 -9.84 -2.19
C ALA A 15 -7.74 -10.42 -2.87
N SER A 16 -8.91 -10.26 -2.25
CA SER A 16 -10.20 -10.74 -2.75
C SER A 16 -11.13 -9.62 -3.26
N ARG A 17 -10.65 -8.36 -3.28
CA ARG A 17 -11.50 -7.19 -3.55
C ARG A 17 -10.86 -6.25 -4.57
N LEU A 18 -11.22 -6.48 -5.83
CA LEU A 18 -10.90 -5.60 -6.95
C LEU A 18 -12.17 -4.85 -7.39
N CYS A 19 -12.12 -3.52 -7.43
CA CYS A 19 -13.21 -2.68 -7.93
C CYS A 19 -12.78 -1.96 -9.20
N VAL A 20 -13.61 -2.05 -10.24
CA VAL A 20 -13.39 -1.40 -11.53
C VAL A 20 -14.52 -0.43 -11.81
N ARG A 21 -14.19 0.84 -11.98
CA ARG A 21 -15.09 1.89 -12.45
C ARG A 21 -14.97 2.06 -13.96
N HIS A 22 -16.08 1.86 -14.66
CA HIS A 22 -16.19 2.03 -16.11
C HIS A 22 -17.47 2.78 -16.49
N SER A 23 -17.63 3.13 -17.76
CA SER A 23 -18.86 3.73 -18.29
C SER A 23 -19.64 2.68 -19.08
N PRO A 24 -20.97 2.59 -18.91
CA PRO A 24 -21.81 1.74 -19.74
C PRO A 24 -21.62 2.03 -21.24
N PRO A 25 -21.73 1.01 -22.12
CA PRO A 25 -21.70 1.24 -23.56
C PRO A 25 -22.79 2.22 -23.99
N GLY A 26 -22.40 3.33 -24.63
CA GLY A 26 -23.34 4.33 -25.15
C GLY A 26 -23.84 5.37 -24.14
N ASP A 27 -23.46 5.29 -22.85
CA ASP A 27 -23.80 6.29 -21.84
C ASP A 27 -22.58 6.66 -20.99
N PHE A 28 -21.93 7.77 -21.35
CA PHE A 28 -20.78 8.31 -20.61
C PHE A 28 -21.18 9.14 -19.37
N SER A 29 -22.48 9.40 -19.18
CA SER A 29 -22.99 10.17 -18.04
C SER A 29 -23.15 9.33 -16.77
N ARG A 30 -23.18 8.00 -16.93
CA ARG A 30 -23.29 7.03 -15.85
C ARG A 30 -21.98 6.30 -15.62
N HIS A 31 -21.75 5.92 -14.37
CA HIS A 31 -20.63 5.08 -14.00
C HIS A 31 -21.13 3.73 -13.51
N SER A 32 -20.55 2.66 -14.04
CA SER A 32 -20.73 1.30 -13.55
C SER A 32 -19.53 0.92 -12.70
N LEU A 33 -19.81 0.36 -11.53
CA LEU A 33 -18.84 -0.17 -10.60
C LEU A 33 -18.95 -1.68 -10.61
N THR A 34 -17.93 -2.38 -11.07
CA THR A 34 -17.89 -3.84 -11.12
C THR A 34 -16.94 -4.35 -10.03
N LEU A 35 -17.42 -5.32 -9.24
CA LEU A 35 -16.62 -5.98 -8.21
C LEU A 35 -16.14 -7.34 -8.71
N LEU A 36 -14.86 -7.60 -8.52
CA LEU A 36 -14.18 -8.82 -8.94
C LEU A 36 -13.40 -9.39 -7.76
N ASP A 37 -13.34 -10.71 -7.68
CA ASP A 37 -12.40 -11.42 -6.82
C ASP A 37 -11.22 -11.89 -7.68
N PRO A 38 -10.00 -11.36 -7.48
CA PRO A 38 -8.79 -11.75 -8.19
C PRO A 38 -8.48 -13.26 -8.20
N HIS A 39 -8.99 -14.02 -7.23
CA HIS A 39 -8.76 -15.46 -7.13
C HIS A 39 -9.80 -16.29 -7.89
N MET A 40 -10.87 -15.67 -8.36
CA MET A 40 -11.99 -16.35 -9.01
C MET A 40 -12.08 -15.95 -10.48
N SER A 41 -12.20 -16.96 -11.34
CA SER A 41 -12.59 -16.70 -12.73
C SER A 41 -14.09 -16.39 -12.79
N PRO A 42 -14.52 -15.34 -13.50
CA PRO A 42 -15.93 -15.12 -13.74
C PRO A 42 -16.52 -16.33 -14.49
N LYS A 43 -17.69 -16.80 -14.06
CA LYS A 43 -18.40 -17.87 -14.78
C LYS A 43 -18.97 -17.30 -16.08
N GLU A 44 -18.86 -18.03 -17.19
CA GLU A 44 -19.28 -17.55 -18.52
C GLU A 44 -20.74 -17.04 -18.58
N ASN A 45 -21.63 -17.58 -17.76
CA ASN A 45 -23.06 -17.24 -17.75
C ASN A 45 -23.49 -16.33 -16.59
N GLU A 46 -22.56 -15.89 -15.74
CA GLU A 46 -22.86 -15.08 -14.56
C GLU A 46 -22.00 -13.81 -14.61
N PRO A 47 -22.52 -12.70 -15.15
CA PRO A 47 -21.73 -11.47 -15.26
C PRO A 47 -21.31 -11.00 -13.87
N PRO A 48 -20.11 -10.42 -13.74
CA PRO A 48 -19.63 -9.95 -12.45
C PRO A 48 -20.56 -8.89 -11.89
N PRO A 49 -20.77 -8.88 -10.57
CA PRO A 49 -21.78 -8.04 -9.97
C PRO A 49 -21.39 -6.57 -10.18
N SER A 50 -22.35 -5.78 -10.66
CA SER A 50 -22.14 -4.43 -11.14
C SER A 50 -23.26 -3.48 -10.69
N TRP A 51 -22.88 -2.26 -10.29
CA TRP A 51 -23.80 -1.23 -9.80
C TRP A 51 -23.63 0.05 -10.62
N THR A 52 -24.74 0.60 -11.07
CA THR A 52 -24.75 1.88 -11.78
C THR A 52 -25.06 2.99 -10.80
N LEU A 53 -24.17 3.98 -10.71
CA LEU A 53 -24.32 5.16 -9.87
C LEU A 53 -24.08 6.43 -10.69
N HIS A 54 -24.70 7.51 -10.27
CA HIS A 54 -24.50 8.84 -10.82
C HIS A 54 -23.37 9.56 -10.09
N GLN A 55 -22.60 10.36 -10.82
CA GLN A 55 -21.55 11.23 -10.26
C GLN A 55 -20.56 10.47 -9.35
N VAL A 56 -19.76 9.60 -9.94
CA VAL A 56 -18.76 8.81 -9.20
C VAL A 56 -17.36 9.12 -9.69
N GLU A 57 -16.54 9.67 -8.80
CA GLU A 57 -15.13 9.98 -9.08
C GLU A 57 -14.20 8.85 -8.64
N GLY A 58 -14.56 8.12 -7.58
CA GLY A 58 -13.82 6.96 -7.09
C GLY A 58 -14.71 5.95 -6.37
N ALA A 59 -14.28 4.69 -6.37
CA ALA A 59 -14.94 3.61 -5.64
C ALA A 59 -13.93 2.67 -4.97
N LEU A 60 -14.28 2.18 -3.78
CA LEU A 60 -13.47 1.26 -2.98
C LEU A 60 -14.35 0.15 -2.41
N ALA A 61 -14.08 -1.08 -2.82
CA ALA A 61 -14.68 -2.25 -2.20
C ALA A 61 -14.17 -2.41 -0.76
N ASN A 62 -15.06 -2.68 0.19
CA ASN A 62 -14.64 -2.96 1.55
C ASN A 62 -13.84 -4.27 1.61
N PRO A 63 -12.75 -4.33 2.40
CA PRO A 63 -11.86 -5.49 2.41
C PRO A 63 -12.55 -6.78 2.89
N CYS A 64 -13.60 -6.69 3.72
CA CYS A 64 -14.27 -7.86 4.31
C CYS A 64 -15.78 -7.89 4.01
N HIS A 65 -16.49 -6.81 4.31
CA HIS A 65 -17.95 -6.72 4.23
C HIS A 65 -18.45 -6.48 2.79
N PRO A 66 -19.72 -6.80 2.48
CA PRO A 66 -20.36 -6.46 1.22
C PRO A 66 -20.73 -4.96 1.18
N LEU A 67 -19.72 -4.11 1.35
CA LEU A 67 -19.86 -2.66 1.36
C LEU A 67 -19.03 -2.04 0.22
N LEU A 68 -19.57 -1.00 -0.38
CA LEU A 68 -18.92 -0.24 -1.44
C LEU A 68 -18.88 1.24 -1.04
N ALA A 69 -17.68 1.76 -0.79
CA ALA A 69 -17.49 3.18 -0.59
C ALA A 69 -17.41 3.87 -1.96
N VAL A 70 -18.04 5.03 -2.08
CA VAL A 70 -18.12 5.88 -3.28
C VAL A 70 -17.79 7.32 -2.89
N ARG A 71 -17.00 8.04 -3.71
CA ARG A 71 -16.72 9.47 -3.52
C ARG A 71 -17.08 10.32 -4.74
N ALA A 72 -17.49 11.55 -4.47
CA ALA A 72 -17.75 12.60 -5.47
C ALA A 72 -17.49 13.98 -4.86
N GLY A 73 -16.42 14.66 -5.27
CA GLY A 73 -16.03 15.94 -4.68
C GLY A 73 -15.85 15.87 -3.16
N GLN A 74 -16.77 16.49 -2.42
CA GLN A 74 -16.77 16.55 -0.95
C GLN A 74 -17.58 15.42 -0.29
N LEU A 75 -18.36 14.66 -1.07
CA LEU A 75 -19.29 13.67 -0.56
C LEU A 75 -18.65 12.28 -0.54
N ALA A 76 -18.67 11.63 0.62
CA ALA A 76 -18.38 10.21 0.78
C ALA A 76 -19.67 9.45 1.11
N GLN A 77 -19.90 8.33 0.42
CA GLN A 77 -21.04 7.45 0.60
C GLN A 77 -20.59 6.01 0.73
N VAL A 78 -21.32 5.21 1.51
CA VAL A 78 -21.07 3.78 1.68
C VAL A 78 -22.38 3.05 1.47
N TYR A 79 -22.39 2.22 0.44
CA TYR A 79 -23.53 1.42 0.03
C TYR A 79 -23.39 -0.02 0.53
N ASP A 80 -24.51 -0.61 0.91
CA ASP A 80 -24.64 -2.05 1.06
C ASP A 80 -24.86 -2.66 -0.31
N VAL A 81 -23.94 -3.54 -0.68
CA VAL A 81 -23.86 -4.16 -2.00
C VAL A 81 -24.99 -5.16 -2.20
N ASP A 82 -25.31 -5.93 -1.17
CA ASP A 82 -26.33 -6.98 -1.19
C ASP A 82 -27.72 -6.37 -1.10
N GLN A 83 -27.91 -5.41 -0.19
CA GLN A 83 -29.19 -4.73 -0.01
C GLN A 83 -29.45 -3.61 -1.02
N ARG A 84 -28.44 -3.26 -1.84
CA ARG A 84 -28.49 -2.16 -2.83
C ARG A 84 -28.99 -0.84 -2.24
N SER A 85 -28.56 -0.52 -1.02
CA SER A 85 -29.04 0.64 -0.27
C SER A 85 -27.90 1.49 0.26
N LEU A 86 -28.12 2.80 0.35
CA LEU A 86 -27.18 3.71 0.99
C LEU A 86 -27.22 3.47 2.50
N ARG A 87 -26.07 3.14 3.11
CA ARG A 87 -25.96 2.90 4.56
C ARG A 87 -25.48 4.13 5.29
N TYR A 88 -24.40 4.73 4.78
CA TYR A 88 -23.72 5.85 5.43
C TYR A 88 -23.37 6.90 4.39
N HIS A 89 -23.43 8.16 4.78
CA HIS A 89 -22.91 9.26 3.97
C HIS A 89 -22.36 10.35 4.89
N TYR A 90 -21.39 11.10 4.39
CA TYR A 90 -20.88 12.28 5.04
C TYR A 90 -20.33 13.25 4.00
N GLU A 91 -20.68 14.53 4.15
CA GLU A 91 -20.18 15.62 3.33
C GLU A 91 -19.09 16.37 4.09
N PHE A 92 -17.87 16.37 3.55
CA PHE A 92 -16.71 17.03 4.14
C PHE A 92 -16.71 18.52 3.78
N ALA A 93 -16.03 19.34 4.57
CA ALA A 93 -15.92 20.78 4.31
C ALA A 93 -15.03 21.11 3.10
N HIS A 94 -14.11 20.21 2.74
CA HIS A 94 -13.15 20.37 1.64
C HIS A 94 -13.17 19.14 0.73
N PRO A 95 -12.81 19.28 -0.56
CA PRO A 95 -12.78 18.16 -1.49
C PRO A 95 -11.94 16.99 -0.99
N ILE A 96 -12.41 15.77 -1.27
CA ILE A 96 -11.71 14.53 -0.96
C ILE A 96 -10.69 14.26 -2.06
N GLU A 97 -9.40 14.32 -1.73
CA GLU A 97 -8.30 14.06 -2.67
C GLU A 97 -7.89 12.58 -2.67
N HIS A 98 -7.87 11.94 -1.50
CA HIS A 98 -7.51 10.54 -1.36
C HIS A 98 -8.30 9.88 -0.23
N TRP A 99 -8.40 8.56 -0.28
CA TRP A 99 -9.18 7.78 0.65
C TRP A 99 -8.85 6.29 0.50
N MET A 100 -8.98 5.54 1.59
CA MET A 100 -8.78 4.10 1.59
C MET A 100 -9.39 3.44 2.83
N TRP A 101 -9.69 2.15 2.73
CA TRP A 101 -10.02 1.35 3.90
C TRP A 101 -8.76 1.08 4.73
N LEU A 102 -8.81 1.40 6.03
CA LEU A 102 -7.77 1.00 6.98
C LEU A 102 -8.00 -0.40 7.53
N ASP A 103 -9.28 -0.74 7.65
CA ASP A 103 -9.79 -2.02 8.14
C ASP A 103 -11.23 -2.17 7.64
N ALA A 104 -11.92 -3.23 8.06
CA ALA A 104 -13.28 -3.53 7.63
C ALA A 104 -14.31 -2.44 8.04
N ASP A 105 -14.03 -1.63 9.05
CA ASP A 105 -14.98 -0.69 9.64
C ASP A 105 -14.57 0.77 9.51
N THR A 106 -13.33 1.06 9.12
CA THR A 106 -12.74 2.41 9.15
C THR A 106 -12.22 2.84 7.80
N LEU A 107 -12.78 3.93 7.28
CA LEU A 107 -12.31 4.61 6.08
C LEU A 107 -11.40 5.79 6.47
N ALA A 108 -10.17 5.82 5.95
CA ALA A 108 -9.37 7.03 5.97
C ALA A 108 -9.81 7.94 4.81
N VAL A 109 -10.03 9.22 5.12
CA VAL A 109 -10.39 10.23 4.14
C VAL A 109 -9.40 11.38 4.27
N VAL A 110 -8.74 11.70 3.17
CA VAL A 110 -7.79 12.81 3.05
C VAL A 110 -8.44 13.88 2.19
N THR A 111 -8.69 15.02 2.82
CA THR A 111 -9.15 16.23 2.13
C THR A 111 -7.97 17.09 1.69
N GLU A 112 -8.24 18.19 1.00
CA GLU A 112 -7.23 19.19 0.65
C GLU A 112 -6.37 19.65 1.85
N VAL A 113 -6.95 19.71 3.05
CA VAL A 113 -6.30 20.29 4.25
C VAL A 113 -6.10 19.32 5.40
N ASP A 114 -6.94 18.29 5.55
CA ASP A 114 -6.98 17.46 6.75
C ASP A 114 -7.16 15.96 6.46
N VAL A 115 -6.69 15.14 7.39
CA VAL A 115 -6.87 13.69 7.41
C VAL A 115 -7.89 13.28 8.47
N PHE A 116 -8.85 12.46 8.09
CA PHE A 116 -9.94 11.96 8.93
C PHE A 116 -9.99 10.43 8.94
N HIS A 117 -10.41 9.83 10.05
CA HIS A 117 -10.89 8.44 10.08
C HIS A 117 -12.40 8.42 10.32
N TRP A 118 -13.12 7.79 9.40
CA TRP A 118 -14.55 7.58 9.50
C TRP A 118 -14.85 6.10 9.77
N THR A 119 -15.12 5.79 11.04
CA THR A 119 -15.67 4.49 11.41
C THR A 119 -17.16 4.46 11.07
N LEU A 120 -17.61 3.51 10.25
CA LEU A 120 -18.93 3.54 9.61
C LEU A 120 -20.12 3.70 10.56
N LYS A 121 -20.05 3.14 11.77
CA LYS A 121 -21.11 3.28 12.79
C LYS A 121 -21.21 4.69 13.39
N ARG A 122 -20.24 5.57 13.11
CA ARG A 122 -20.23 6.95 13.60
C ARG A 122 -20.90 7.87 12.58
N THR A 123 -21.72 8.77 13.09
CA THR A 123 -22.37 9.82 12.30
C THR A 123 -21.39 10.85 11.75
N ARG A 124 -20.20 10.99 12.35
CA ARG A 124 -19.17 11.96 11.93
C ARG A 124 -17.78 11.34 11.89
N PRO A 125 -16.97 11.60 10.85
CA PRO A 125 -15.55 11.31 10.82
C PRO A 125 -14.80 11.99 11.96
N ARG A 126 -13.75 11.35 12.45
CA ARG A 126 -12.83 11.91 13.44
C ARG A 126 -11.63 12.52 12.72
N TRP A 127 -11.37 13.79 13.00
CA TRP A 127 -10.13 14.44 12.59
C TRP A 127 -8.93 13.76 13.24
N GLN A 128 -7.82 13.66 12.50
CA GLN A 128 -6.57 13.07 12.99
C GLN A 128 -5.42 14.07 13.02
N PHE A 129 -5.15 14.71 11.88
CA PHE A 129 -4.12 15.74 11.74
C PHE A 129 -4.33 16.55 10.46
N SER A 130 -3.75 17.75 10.43
CA SER A 130 -3.70 18.60 9.24
C SER A 130 -2.53 18.25 8.34
N ARG A 131 -2.75 18.34 7.04
CA ARG A 131 -1.71 18.13 6.02
C ARG A 131 -0.61 19.17 6.19
N HIS A 132 0.62 18.71 6.18
CA HIS A 132 1.77 19.60 6.25
C HIS A 132 1.88 20.39 4.94
N GLU A 133 2.22 21.68 5.03
CA GLU A 133 2.30 22.62 3.90
C GLU A 133 3.15 22.13 2.71
N ARG A 134 4.22 21.38 2.98
CA ARG A 134 5.10 20.78 1.96
C ARG A 134 4.38 19.77 1.06
N LEU A 135 3.22 19.25 1.46
CA LEU A 135 2.41 18.32 0.68
C LEU A 135 1.26 19.01 -0.07
N TRP A 136 1.12 20.34 0.05
CA TRP A 136 0.10 21.08 -0.71
C TRP A 136 0.42 21.06 -2.21
N GLY A 137 -0.62 20.86 -3.03
CA GLY A 137 -0.48 20.75 -4.49
C GLY A 137 0.19 19.45 -4.99
N MET A 138 0.60 18.56 -4.08
CA MET A 138 1.10 17.23 -4.43
C MET A 138 -0.07 16.23 -4.53
N GLU A 139 0.03 15.26 -5.44
CA GLU A 139 -0.95 14.18 -5.57
C GLU A 139 -0.81 13.22 -4.39
N VAL A 140 -1.85 13.10 -3.57
CA VAL A 140 -1.87 12.13 -2.47
C VAL A 140 -2.10 10.72 -3.03
N ILE A 141 -1.10 9.87 -2.90
CA ILE A 141 -1.10 8.52 -3.50
C ILE A 141 -1.36 7.39 -2.49
N GLY A 142 -1.29 7.69 -1.19
CA GLY A 142 -1.44 6.66 -0.18
C GLY A 142 -1.50 7.21 1.24
N TYR A 143 -2.01 6.38 2.13
CA TYR A 143 -2.06 6.64 3.55
C TYR A 143 -1.84 5.33 4.31
N GLN A 144 -1.17 5.34 5.46
CA GLN A 144 -1.06 4.16 6.30
C GLN A 144 -1.15 4.53 7.78
N ARG A 145 -1.55 3.55 8.58
CA ARG A 145 -1.61 3.62 10.03
C ARG A 145 -1.00 2.35 10.59
N ASP A 146 -0.24 2.47 11.67
CA ASP A 146 0.29 1.30 12.36
C ASP A 146 -0.80 0.53 13.12
N ALA A 147 -0.47 -0.69 13.57
CA ALA A 147 -1.38 -1.55 14.32
C ALA A 147 -1.82 -0.95 15.67
N SER A 148 -1.01 -0.06 16.28
CA SER A 148 -1.36 0.62 17.53
C SER A 148 -2.24 1.87 17.32
N HIS A 149 -2.50 2.24 16.06
CA HIS A 149 -3.20 3.45 15.64
C HIS A 149 -2.49 4.77 15.98
N SER A 150 -1.25 4.70 16.44
CA SER A 150 -0.54 5.83 17.04
C SER A 150 0.38 6.52 16.04
N TRP A 151 0.90 5.78 15.05
CA TRP A 151 1.63 6.32 13.91
C TRP A 151 0.77 6.32 12.67
N MET A 152 0.86 7.40 11.92
CA MET A 152 0.16 7.59 10.66
C MET A 152 1.12 8.20 9.66
N ALA A 153 0.99 7.81 8.39
CA ALA A 153 1.83 8.32 7.33
C ALA A 153 1.00 8.64 6.10
N LEU A 154 1.14 9.87 5.59
CA LEU A 154 0.48 10.35 4.37
C LEU A 154 1.52 10.49 3.27
N LEU A 155 1.32 9.79 2.14
CA LEU A 155 2.24 9.79 1.01
C LEU A 155 1.70 10.70 -0.09
N ALA A 156 2.56 11.55 -0.64
CA ALA A 156 2.24 12.37 -1.79
C ALA A 156 3.38 12.39 -2.81
N LEU A 157 3.03 12.46 -4.09
CA LEU A 157 3.96 12.64 -5.21
C LEU A 157 3.78 14.01 -5.84
N GLY A 158 4.88 14.61 -6.24
CA GLY A 158 4.92 15.87 -6.97
C GLY A 158 5.97 15.83 -8.07
N LEU A 159 6.08 16.94 -8.80
CA LEU A 159 7.08 17.12 -9.83
C LEU A 159 8.02 18.26 -9.43
N ASP A 160 9.32 17.98 -9.44
CA ASP A 160 10.36 18.99 -9.35
C ASP A 160 11.23 18.92 -10.60
N GLN A 161 11.23 20.01 -11.38
CA GLN A 161 11.94 20.09 -12.68
C GLN A 161 11.65 18.90 -13.62
N GLY A 162 10.41 18.39 -13.60
CA GLY A 162 9.96 17.25 -14.40
C GLY A 162 10.36 15.87 -13.85
N LEU A 163 10.97 15.81 -12.67
CA LEU A 163 11.31 14.57 -11.97
C LEU A 163 10.30 14.31 -10.84
N VAL A 164 9.96 13.05 -10.61
CA VAL A 164 9.01 12.67 -9.55
C VAL A 164 9.70 12.75 -8.19
N VAL A 165 9.15 13.59 -7.31
CA VAL A 165 9.54 13.72 -5.91
C VAL A 165 8.43 13.13 -5.05
N GLY A 166 8.78 12.28 -4.09
CA GLY A 166 7.84 11.74 -3.11
C GLY A 166 8.12 12.28 -1.72
N LEU A 167 7.08 12.77 -1.06
CA LEU A 167 7.11 13.19 0.33
C LEU A 167 6.15 12.34 1.15
N THR A 168 6.56 12.02 2.37
CA THR A 168 5.72 11.33 3.34
C THR A 168 5.64 12.17 4.62
N GLN A 169 4.44 12.56 5.03
CA GLN A 169 4.19 13.18 6.33
C GLN A 169 3.94 12.08 7.36
N LEU A 170 4.91 11.87 8.26
CA LEU A 170 4.80 10.99 9.41
C LEU A 170 4.22 11.76 10.61
N TYR A 171 3.12 11.29 11.16
CA TYR A 171 2.42 11.90 12.27
C TYR A 171 2.30 10.93 13.46
N TRP A 172 2.59 11.43 14.65
CA TRP A 172 2.44 10.72 15.90
C TRP A 172 1.26 11.28 16.70
N ARG A 173 0.30 10.43 17.03
CA ARG A 173 -0.90 10.82 17.79
C ARG A 173 -0.61 11.24 19.23
N GLY A 174 0.46 10.72 19.83
CA GLY A 174 0.77 10.94 21.25
C GLY A 174 1.57 12.21 21.53
N GLY A 175 1.72 13.12 20.56
CA GLY A 175 2.49 14.35 20.73
C GLY A 175 2.42 15.27 19.51
N PRO A 176 3.20 16.36 19.49
CA PRO A 176 3.16 17.34 18.41
C PRO A 176 3.95 16.91 17.15
N LEU A 177 4.46 15.68 17.10
CA LEU A 177 5.35 15.26 16.02
C LEU A 177 4.56 15.07 14.72
N SER A 178 4.85 15.96 13.77
CA SER A 178 4.49 15.82 12.36
C SER A 178 5.71 16.17 11.53
N GLN A 179 6.33 15.16 10.93
CA GLN A 179 7.59 15.32 10.19
C GLN A 179 7.38 14.92 8.73
N VAL A 180 7.90 15.73 7.81
CA VAL A 180 7.94 15.39 6.39
C VAL A 180 9.30 14.83 6.03
N ILE A 181 9.32 13.62 5.47
CA ILE A 181 10.50 12.94 4.97
C ILE A 181 10.39 12.72 3.45
N GLU A 182 11.53 12.53 2.79
CA GLU A 182 11.55 12.13 1.39
C GLU A 182 11.35 10.61 1.28
N ALA A 183 10.23 10.20 0.70
CA ALA A 183 9.91 8.81 0.40
C ALA A 183 8.83 8.74 -0.67
N GLN A 184 9.08 7.99 -1.75
CA GLN A 184 8.05 7.73 -2.77
C GLN A 184 7.12 6.57 -2.37
N ALA A 185 7.63 5.60 -1.60
CA ALA A 185 6.86 4.47 -1.14
C ALA A 185 7.26 4.09 0.28
N MET A 186 6.30 3.60 1.07
CA MET A 186 6.57 3.21 2.46
C MET A 186 5.60 2.13 2.98
N ALA A 187 5.96 1.50 4.09
CA ALA A 187 5.07 0.66 4.90
C ALA A 187 5.28 0.89 6.41
N LEU A 188 4.21 0.75 7.21
CA LEU A 188 4.23 0.85 8.68
C LEU A 188 3.89 -0.49 9.36
N PRO A 189 4.64 -1.59 9.11
CA PRO A 189 4.36 -2.86 9.74
C PRO A 189 4.74 -2.88 11.23
N GLN A 190 4.09 -3.79 11.96
CA GLN A 190 4.59 -4.26 13.24
C GLN A 190 5.62 -5.37 13.00
N HIS A 191 6.78 -5.28 13.65
CA HIS A 191 7.86 -6.26 13.53
C HIS A 191 8.57 -6.48 14.88
N ARG A 192 8.96 -7.71 15.16
CA ARG A 192 9.82 -8.04 16.31
C ARG A 192 11.26 -8.18 15.82
N PHE A 193 12.03 -7.12 16.01
CA PHE A 193 13.47 -7.09 15.73
C PHE A 193 14.22 -8.13 16.57
N SER A 194 15.31 -8.67 16.03
CA SER A 194 16.05 -9.77 16.68
C SER A 194 16.66 -9.40 18.03
N SER A 195 16.98 -8.12 18.23
CA SER A 195 17.48 -7.58 19.50
C SER A 195 16.40 -7.35 20.55
N ASN A 196 15.11 -7.51 20.19
CA ASN A 196 13.98 -7.07 21.00
C ASN A 196 13.04 -8.24 21.37
N PRO A 197 12.61 -8.36 22.64
CA PRO A 197 11.61 -9.34 23.04
C PRO A 197 10.19 -8.97 22.57
N ASN A 198 9.87 -7.68 22.49
CA ASN A 198 8.54 -7.19 22.14
C ASN A 198 8.51 -6.55 20.73
N PRO A 199 7.39 -6.68 19.99
CA PRO A 199 7.25 -6.11 18.67
C PRO A 199 7.05 -4.59 18.69
N SER A 200 7.67 -3.90 17.74
CA SER A 200 7.58 -2.45 17.55
C SER A 200 7.02 -2.09 16.17
N THR A 201 6.58 -0.85 16.00
CA THR A 201 6.23 -0.31 14.68
C THR A 201 7.50 0.07 13.94
N ALA A 202 7.67 -0.41 12.71
CA ALA A 202 8.78 -0.04 11.84
C ALA A 202 8.27 0.89 10.72
N LEU A 203 9.01 1.96 10.44
CA LEU A 203 8.90 2.71 9.20
C LEU A 203 9.84 2.09 8.18
N LEU A 204 9.26 1.56 7.09
CA LEU A 204 9.98 1.09 5.92
C LEU A 204 9.79 2.13 4.82
N ALA A 205 10.84 2.82 4.39
CA ALA A 205 10.72 3.92 3.43
C ALA A 205 11.73 3.77 2.29
N ALA A 206 11.23 3.83 1.05
CA ALA A 206 12.05 3.74 -0.16
C ALA A 206 12.03 5.08 -0.89
N VAL A 207 13.22 5.54 -1.30
CA VAL A 207 13.38 6.78 -2.05
C VAL A 207 14.40 6.64 -3.18
N ARG A 208 14.19 7.33 -4.30
CA ARG A 208 15.21 7.57 -5.33
C ARG A 208 15.15 9.03 -5.74
N ARG A 209 16.25 9.77 -5.65
CA ARG A 209 16.27 11.18 -6.05
C ARG A 209 16.60 11.31 -7.53
N GLY A 210 15.72 11.97 -8.28
CA GLY A 210 15.95 12.38 -9.66
C GLY A 210 16.54 11.28 -10.57
N LYS A 211 17.71 11.57 -11.16
CA LYS A 211 18.40 10.68 -12.11
C LYS A 211 19.48 9.80 -11.45
N GLU A 212 19.50 9.72 -10.12
CA GLU A 212 20.48 8.92 -9.40
C GLU A 212 20.46 7.45 -9.87
N ARG A 213 21.64 6.83 -9.94
CA ARG A 213 21.77 5.40 -10.32
C ARG A 213 21.42 4.46 -9.18
N THR A 214 21.19 5.01 -7.99
CA THR A 214 20.87 4.30 -6.76
C THR A 214 19.69 4.99 -6.08
N GLY A 215 18.85 4.19 -5.43
CA GLY A 215 17.91 4.67 -4.43
C GLY A 215 18.40 4.33 -3.03
N GLU A 216 17.65 4.76 -2.02
CA GLU A 216 17.87 4.46 -0.61
C GLU A 216 16.65 3.71 -0.07
N PHE A 217 16.90 2.81 0.87
CA PHE A 217 15.87 2.20 1.68
C PHE A 217 16.21 2.40 3.16
N HIS A 218 15.23 2.83 3.94
CA HIS A 218 15.37 3.13 5.35
C HIS A 218 14.45 2.22 6.16
N VAL A 219 14.99 1.67 7.25
CA VAL A 219 14.22 0.98 8.29
C VAL A 219 14.43 1.72 9.58
N VAL A 220 13.36 2.25 10.16
CA VAL A 220 13.40 2.97 11.43
C VAL A 220 12.38 2.37 12.38
N GLU A 221 12.83 1.86 13.53
CA GLU A 221 11.95 1.49 14.63
C GLU A 221 11.38 2.77 15.25
N LEU A 222 10.06 2.92 15.16
CA LEU A 222 9.38 4.10 15.65
C LEU A 222 9.09 3.99 17.14
N GLY A 223 9.33 5.09 17.86
CA GLY A 223 9.03 5.19 19.29
C GLY A 223 7.52 5.27 19.58
N PRO A 224 7.10 5.38 20.85
CA PRO A 224 7.95 5.39 22.03
C PRO A 224 8.64 4.05 22.25
N HIS A 225 9.81 4.08 22.87
CA HIS A 225 10.56 2.88 23.22
C HIS A 225 9.73 1.98 24.16
N GLN A 226 9.67 0.69 23.85
CA GLN A 226 8.96 -0.29 24.69
C GLN A 226 9.88 -0.82 25.78
N THR A 227 9.37 -0.89 27.01
CA THR A 227 10.13 -1.43 28.15
C THR A 227 10.61 -2.86 27.86
N GLY A 228 11.91 -3.09 28.03
CA GLY A 228 12.55 -4.38 27.76
C GLY A 228 13.09 -4.55 26.34
N ASN A 229 12.75 -3.67 25.40
CA ASN A 229 13.42 -3.63 24.10
C ASN A 229 14.81 -2.98 24.19
N ALA A 230 15.63 -3.19 23.17
CA ALA A 230 16.89 -2.47 22.99
C ALA A 230 16.66 -1.05 22.43
N ALA A 231 17.74 -0.29 22.23
CA ALA A 231 17.67 1.01 21.58
C ALA A 231 17.01 0.90 20.19
N LEU A 232 16.22 1.91 19.81
CA LEU A 232 15.47 1.94 18.56
C LEU A 232 16.40 1.74 17.36
N LEU A 233 16.08 0.76 16.52
CA LEU A 233 16.84 0.47 15.32
C LEU A 233 16.69 1.59 14.27
N SER A 234 17.79 1.95 13.62
CA SER A 234 17.81 2.79 12.43
C SER A 234 18.84 2.25 11.44
N ALA A 235 18.37 1.63 10.36
CA ALA A 235 19.19 1.03 9.32
C ALA A 235 18.91 1.67 7.96
N ARG A 236 19.93 1.71 7.10
CA ARG A 236 19.84 2.26 5.75
C ARG A 236 20.58 1.37 4.75
N GLY A 237 19.94 1.11 3.62
CA GLY A 237 20.48 0.36 2.50
C GLY A 237 20.44 1.15 1.19
N THR A 238 21.15 0.63 0.20
CA THR A 238 21.20 1.18 -1.16
C THR A 238 20.42 0.27 -2.11
N LEU A 239 19.52 0.83 -2.90
CA LEU A 239 18.77 0.14 -3.94
C LEU A 239 19.44 0.36 -5.30
N PRO A 240 20.03 -0.66 -5.94
CA PRO A 240 20.69 -0.48 -7.24
C PRO A 240 19.68 -0.32 -8.39
N PHE A 241 19.62 0.85 -9.02
CA PHE A 241 18.79 1.12 -10.22
C PHE A 241 19.61 1.00 -11.52
N LYS A 242 20.58 0.07 -11.56
CA LYS A 242 21.45 -0.11 -12.74
C LYS A 242 20.62 -0.62 -13.92
N GLY A 243 20.61 0.14 -15.01
CA GLY A 243 19.82 -0.19 -16.21
C GLY A 243 18.33 0.12 -16.08
N ALA A 244 17.88 0.76 -14.99
CA ALA A 244 16.50 1.16 -14.82
C ALA A 244 16.11 2.27 -15.82
N SER A 245 14.84 2.25 -16.24
CA SER A 245 14.26 3.26 -17.10
C SER A 245 14.36 4.67 -16.51
N VAL A 246 14.42 5.68 -17.38
CA VAL A 246 14.41 7.09 -16.98
C VAL A 246 13.09 7.39 -16.24
N GLY A 247 13.19 8.06 -15.09
CA GLY A 247 12.03 8.38 -14.27
C GLY A 247 11.41 7.18 -13.55
N ASP A 248 12.17 6.09 -13.39
CA ASP A 248 11.78 4.98 -12.52
C ASP A 248 11.99 5.34 -11.04
N PHE A 249 11.06 4.94 -10.17
CA PHE A 249 11.10 5.25 -8.74
C PHE A 249 10.33 4.17 -7.95
N PRO A 250 10.60 4.02 -6.63
CA PRO A 250 9.83 3.10 -5.78
C PRO A 250 8.33 3.46 -5.77
N SER A 251 7.47 2.54 -6.20
CA SER A 251 6.01 2.75 -6.26
C SER A 251 5.26 2.03 -5.14
N ALA A 252 5.83 0.95 -4.58
CA ALA A 252 5.23 0.24 -3.46
C ALA A 252 6.29 -0.40 -2.56
N VAL A 253 5.99 -0.46 -1.26
CA VAL A 253 6.75 -1.20 -0.24
C VAL A 253 5.77 -2.14 0.44
N GLN A 254 6.05 -3.44 0.40
CA GLN A 254 5.24 -4.49 1.00
C GLN A 254 6.09 -5.31 1.98
N PHE A 255 5.57 -5.61 3.16
CA PHE A 255 6.29 -6.36 4.18
C PHE A 255 5.77 -7.79 4.31
N LEU A 256 6.67 -8.78 4.31
CA LEU A 256 6.42 -10.20 4.54
C LEU A 256 6.92 -10.58 5.95
N PRO A 257 6.05 -10.59 6.99
CA PRO A 257 6.45 -10.62 8.40
C PRO A 257 7.15 -11.90 8.80
N ASP A 258 6.63 -13.04 8.34
CA ASP A 258 7.18 -14.35 8.68
C ASP A 258 8.63 -14.47 8.22
N LEU A 259 8.94 -13.92 7.04
CA LEU A 259 10.29 -13.88 6.48
C LEU A 259 11.13 -12.71 7.01
N GLY A 260 10.50 -11.67 7.54
CA GLY A 260 11.13 -10.37 7.79
C GLY A 260 11.77 -9.78 6.53
N ILE A 261 11.08 -9.93 5.40
CA ILE A 261 11.53 -9.43 4.09
C ILE A 261 10.61 -8.30 3.64
N VAL A 262 11.23 -7.28 3.06
CA VAL A 262 10.55 -6.18 2.40
C VAL A 262 10.65 -6.40 0.89
N VAL A 263 9.50 -6.37 0.22
CA VAL A 263 9.39 -6.37 -1.24
C VAL A 263 9.14 -4.94 -1.68
N ILE A 264 10.08 -4.38 -2.44
CA ILE A 264 9.96 -3.03 -2.99
C ILE A 264 9.72 -3.16 -4.50
N LEU A 265 8.64 -2.58 -4.98
CA LEU A 265 8.33 -2.49 -6.40
C LEU A 265 8.55 -1.07 -6.88
N THR A 266 9.00 -0.94 -8.12
CA THR A 266 9.19 0.34 -8.79
C THR A 266 8.14 0.54 -9.87
N LYS A 267 8.01 1.79 -10.35
CA LYS A 267 7.13 2.15 -11.45
C LYS A 267 7.36 1.26 -12.68
N HIS A 268 8.61 0.98 -13.04
CA HIS A 268 8.94 0.14 -14.19
C HIS A 268 9.22 -1.31 -13.81
N ALA A 269 8.57 -1.83 -12.75
CA ALA A 269 8.56 -3.25 -12.40
C ALA A 269 9.94 -3.88 -12.08
N LEU A 270 10.92 -3.07 -11.67
CA LEU A 270 12.06 -3.56 -10.89
C LEU A 270 11.56 -3.95 -9.49
N LEU A 271 11.86 -5.17 -9.07
CA LEU A 271 11.52 -5.73 -7.76
C LEU A 271 12.80 -5.88 -6.94
N PHE A 272 12.80 -5.41 -5.69
CA PHE A 272 13.84 -5.65 -4.71
C PHE A 272 13.32 -6.50 -3.56
N LEU A 273 14.11 -7.47 -3.12
CA LEU A 273 13.96 -8.15 -1.84
C LEU A 273 14.99 -7.57 -0.88
N VAL A 274 14.55 -7.11 0.28
CA VAL A 274 15.39 -6.40 1.25
C VAL A 274 15.18 -6.97 2.65
N ASP A 275 16.25 -7.11 3.42
CA ASP A 275 16.19 -7.54 4.83
C ASP A 275 15.70 -6.39 5.71
N VAL A 276 14.68 -6.64 6.54
CA VAL A 276 14.13 -5.63 7.45
C VAL A 276 15.10 -5.27 8.58
N GLU A 277 15.99 -6.17 9.00
CA GLU A 277 16.90 -5.90 10.13
C GLU A 277 18.06 -5.00 9.71
N THR A 278 18.58 -5.19 8.50
CA THR A 278 19.82 -4.55 8.03
C THR A 278 19.61 -3.54 6.92
N ALA A 279 18.39 -3.44 6.37
CA ALA A 279 18.05 -2.70 5.16
C ALA A 279 18.84 -3.13 3.90
N GLN A 280 19.58 -4.25 3.94
CA GLN A 280 20.40 -4.70 2.81
C GLN A 280 19.55 -5.38 1.74
N THR A 281 19.80 -5.03 0.48
CA THR A 281 19.20 -5.72 -0.66
C THR A 281 19.73 -7.14 -0.75
N ILE A 282 18.83 -8.11 -0.65
CA ILE A 282 19.09 -9.55 -0.79
C ILE A 282 19.15 -9.91 -2.27
N HIS A 283 18.16 -9.46 -3.05
CA HIS A 283 18.04 -9.76 -4.46
C HIS A 283 17.28 -8.64 -5.18
N HIS A 284 17.49 -8.49 -6.48
CA HIS A 284 16.65 -7.63 -7.31
C HIS A 284 16.54 -8.20 -8.73
N ILE A 285 15.38 -7.99 -9.34
CA ILE A 285 15.08 -8.49 -10.68
C ILE A 285 14.17 -7.53 -11.42
N GLN A 286 14.47 -7.30 -12.70
CA GLN A 286 13.56 -6.61 -13.61
C GLN A 286 12.47 -7.59 -14.03
N LEU A 287 11.24 -7.36 -13.62
CA LEU A 287 10.15 -8.23 -14.04
C LEU A 287 9.77 -7.91 -15.50
N PRO A 288 9.45 -8.92 -16.33
CA PRO A 288 9.09 -8.74 -17.74
C PRO A 288 7.65 -8.24 -17.93
N TRP A 289 7.14 -7.48 -16.96
CA TRP A 289 5.74 -7.04 -16.91
C TRP A 289 5.62 -5.55 -17.19
N ASP A 290 4.38 -5.15 -17.47
CA ASP A 290 3.99 -3.74 -17.54
C ASP A 290 3.94 -3.12 -16.13
N ILE A 291 3.74 -1.81 -16.04
CA ILE A 291 3.65 -1.04 -14.80
C ILE A 291 2.64 -1.68 -13.85
N ILE A 292 3.11 -2.13 -12.68
CA ILE A 292 2.26 -2.59 -11.57
C ILE A 292 1.86 -1.36 -10.76
N PHE A 293 0.60 -0.95 -10.85
CA PHE A 293 0.14 0.31 -10.26
C PHE A 293 -0.62 0.14 -8.94
N ALA A 294 -1.04 -1.07 -8.60
CA ALA A 294 -1.68 -1.39 -7.33
C ALA A 294 -1.16 -2.73 -6.82
N THR A 295 -0.87 -2.81 -5.52
CA THR A 295 -0.44 -4.05 -4.87
C THR A 295 -1.06 -4.20 -3.50
N VAL A 296 -1.29 -5.44 -3.10
CA VAL A 296 -1.73 -5.80 -1.76
C VAL A 296 -1.09 -7.12 -1.35
N ARG A 297 -0.98 -7.35 -0.05
CA ARG A 297 -0.61 -8.67 0.46
C ARG A 297 -1.72 -9.67 0.22
N ASP A 298 -1.34 -10.89 -0.08
CA ASP A 298 -2.27 -12.00 -0.20
C ASP A 298 -2.42 -12.70 1.15
N ASP A 299 -3.54 -12.45 1.83
CA ASP A 299 -3.82 -13.05 3.13
C ASP A 299 -4.15 -14.55 3.02
N ASN A 300 -4.55 -15.03 1.84
CA ASN A 300 -4.86 -16.43 1.59
C ASN A 300 -3.62 -17.26 1.21
N ARG A 301 -2.57 -16.60 0.71
CA ARG A 301 -1.31 -17.24 0.32
C ARG A 301 -0.15 -16.63 1.08
N PRO A 302 0.45 -17.38 2.03
CA PRO A 302 1.57 -16.86 2.81
C PRO A 302 2.68 -16.36 1.87
N HIS A 303 3.30 -15.24 2.26
CA HIS A 303 4.50 -14.70 1.62
C HIS A 303 4.28 -14.30 0.15
N SER A 304 3.03 -13.98 -0.18
CA SER A 304 2.62 -13.62 -1.52
C SER A 304 1.97 -12.24 -1.55
N LEU A 305 2.09 -11.59 -2.70
CA LEU A 305 1.46 -10.31 -3.03
C LEU A 305 0.62 -10.50 -4.28
N LEU A 306 -0.48 -9.76 -4.37
CA LEU A 306 -1.18 -9.55 -5.62
C LEU A 306 -0.84 -8.17 -6.18
N GLY A 307 -0.73 -8.08 -7.50
CA GLY A 307 -0.50 -6.83 -8.22
C GLY A 307 -1.36 -6.70 -9.45
N VAL A 308 -1.81 -5.47 -9.75
CA VAL A 308 -2.54 -5.16 -10.99
C VAL A 308 -1.64 -4.36 -11.93
N CYS A 309 -1.49 -4.86 -13.14
CA CYS A 309 -0.72 -4.21 -14.21
C CYS A 309 -1.58 -3.28 -15.05
N ARG A 310 -0.97 -2.26 -15.63
CA ARG A 310 -1.63 -1.37 -16.62
C ARG A 310 -2.15 -2.12 -17.85
N SER A 311 -1.52 -3.23 -18.20
CA SER A 311 -2.00 -4.19 -19.21
C SER A 311 -3.29 -4.94 -18.85
N GLY A 312 -3.79 -4.81 -17.61
CA GLY A 312 -4.96 -5.53 -17.11
C GLY A 312 -4.66 -6.90 -16.50
N LYS A 313 -3.41 -7.35 -16.53
CA LYS A 313 -2.99 -8.58 -15.88
C LYS A 313 -3.03 -8.42 -14.36
N VAL A 314 -3.59 -9.42 -13.69
CA VAL A 314 -3.45 -9.61 -12.24
C VAL A 314 -2.33 -10.64 -12.02
N LEU A 315 -1.32 -10.25 -11.25
CA LEU A 315 -0.15 -11.06 -10.97
C LEU A 315 -0.15 -11.50 -9.51
N SER A 316 0.33 -12.70 -9.26
CA SER A 316 0.72 -13.16 -7.92
C SER A 316 2.23 -13.25 -7.86
N ILE A 317 2.84 -12.60 -6.87
CA ILE A 317 4.28 -12.58 -6.63
C ILE A 317 4.53 -13.24 -5.27
N SER A 318 5.16 -14.41 -5.27
CA SER A 318 5.36 -15.21 -4.06
C SER A 318 6.84 -15.43 -3.78
N VAL A 319 7.26 -15.29 -2.52
CA VAL A 319 8.60 -15.65 -2.07
C VAL A 319 8.56 -17.04 -1.46
N CYS A 320 9.12 -18.03 -2.16
CA CYS A 320 9.22 -19.41 -1.67
C CYS A 320 10.32 -19.51 -0.58
N PRO A 321 9.99 -19.88 0.69
CA PRO A 321 10.97 -20.01 1.76
C PRO A 321 12.11 -20.97 1.43
N TYR A 322 11.80 -22.09 0.78
CA TYR A 322 12.79 -23.11 0.43
C TYR A 322 13.79 -22.59 -0.61
N ALA A 323 13.29 -21.99 -1.70
CA ALA A 323 14.14 -21.39 -2.73
C ALA A 323 14.97 -20.22 -2.18
N LEU A 324 14.36 -19.40 -1.30
CA LEU A 324 15.08 -18.34 -0.61
C LEU A 324 16.18 -18.90 0.29
N CYS A 325 15.92 -19.96 1.07
CA CYS A 325 16.92 -20.60 1.91
C CYS A 325 18.12 -21.10 1.09
N GLN A 326 17.87 -21.72 -0.07
CA GLN A 326 18.91 -22.14 -1.01
C GLN A 326 19.67 -20.96 -1.61
N TYR A 327 18.98 -19.85 -1.87
CA TYR A 327 19.61 -18.63 -2.37
C TYR A 327 20.56 -18.04 -1.32
N LEU A 328 20.11 -17.93 -0.08
CA LEU A 328 20.88 -17.36 1.05
C LEU A 328 22.09 -18.22 1.43
N SER A 329 22.11 -19.53 1.14
CA SER A 329 23.30 -20.35 1.39
C SER A 329 24.47 -20.04 0.46
N HIS A 330 24.21 -19.34 -0.65
CA HIS A 330 25.21 -18.98 -1.67
C HIS A 330 25.47 -17.47 -1.76
N HIS A 331 24.75 -16.65 -0.98
CA HIS A 331 24.84 -15.19 -1.04
C HIS A 331 24.99 -14.60 0.37
N PRO A 332 25.76 -13.51 0.55
CA PRO A 332 25.86 -12.84 1.84
C PRO A 332 24.48 -12.40 2.35
N ALA A 333 24.16 -12.76 3.59
CA ALA A 333 22.92 -12.39 4.26
C ALA A 333 23.15 -12.24 5.76
N SER A 334 22.28 -11.48 6.42
CA SER A 334 22.33 -11.35 7.88
C SER A 334 22.03 -12.69 8.55
N LEU A 335 22.70 -12.97 9.68
CA LEU A 335 22.46 -14.18 10.47
C LEU A 335 20.97 -14.29 10.88
N CYS A 336 20.37 -13.15 11.24
CA CYS A 336 18.97 -13.07 11.67
C CYS A 336 18.01 -13.51 10.56
N LEU A 337 18.22 -13.03 9.33
CA LEU A 337 17.42 -13.45 8.17
C LEU A 337 17.59 -14.95 7.91
N SER A 338 18.84 -15.43 7.84
CA SER A 338 19.13 -16.85 7.56
C SER A 338 18.51 -17.78 8.60
N GLN A 339 18.59 -17.45 9.89
CA GLN A 339 17.97 -18.23 10.95
C GLN A 339 16.44 -18.24 10.85
N ARG A 340 15.82 -17.10 10.58
CA ARG A 340 14.36 -16.97 10.44
C ARG A 340 13.83 -17.81 9.28
N VAL A 341 14.47 -17.71 8.11
CA VAL A 341 14.09 -18.48 6.92
C VAL A 341 14.30 -19.99 7.15
N LEU A 342 15.42 -20.39 7.76
CA LEU A 342 15.69 -21.80 8.07
C LEU A 342 14.64 -22.39 9.04
N GLN A 343 14.26 -21.64 10.08
CA GLN A 343 13.22 -22.05 11.02
C GLN A 343 11.85 -22.23 10.35
N LEU A 344 11.51 -21.39 9.36
CA LEU A 344 10.27 -21.56 8.60
C LEU A 344 10.31 -22.83 7.75
N VAL A 345 11.40 -23.05 7.00
CA VAL A 345 11.57 -24.25 6.17
C VAL A 345 11.52 -25.53 7.01
N GLY A 346 12.09 -25.52 8.22
CA GLY A 346 12.07 -26.68 9.12
C GLY A 346 10.71 -26.99 9.74
N LYS A 347 9.75 -26.04 9.73
CA LYS A 347 8.40 -26.21 10.26
C LYS A 347 7.38 -26.69 9.23
N THR A 348 7.67 -26.55 7.94
CA THR A 348 6.76 -27.00 6.88
C THR A 348 6.85 -28.51 6.75
N PRO A 349 5.75 -29.28 6.95
CA PRO A 349 5.76 -30.71 6.69
C PRO A 349 6.11 -30.95 5.21
N ARG A 350 6.98 -31.93 4.96
CA ARG A 350 7.48 -32.28 3.62
C ARG A 350 6.40 -32.82 2.71
#